data_AF-A0A645F1L1-F1
#
_entry.id   AF-A0A645F1L1-F1
#
_cell.length_a   1.000
_cell.length_b   1.000
_cell.length_c   1.000
_cell.angle_alpha   90.00
_cell.angle_beta   90.00
_cell.angle_gamma   90.00
#
_symmetry.space_group_name_H-M   'P 1'
#
loop_
_entity.id
_entity.type
_entity.pdbx_description
1 polymer ?
#
loop_
_entity_poly.entity_id
_entity_poly.type
_entity_poly.pdbx_seq_one_letter_code
_entity_poly.pdbx_strand_id
1 'polypeptide(L)'
;MPALSRWVFMFGILFYPYARKEGLGKGFHESTLQKPRFFWIEGLLCIALTIFFLGWAGLIGFVVSAFFIFYYFRKVARLLGGLTGDLYGAGIELSELIFLLGAVPFLT
;
A
#
# COMPACT_ATOMS: atom_id res chain seq x y z
N MET A 1 -0.97 -7.65 -7.69
CA MET A 1 0.14 -8.41 -7.06
C MET A 1 -0.10 -8.39 -5.56
N PRO A 2 -0.52 -9.52 -4.96
CA PRO A 2 -1.02 -9.56 -3.57
C PRO A 2 -0.02 -9.07 -2.51
N ALA A 3 1.27 -9.15 -2.80
CA ALA A 3 2.33 -8.68 -1.89
C ALA A 3 2.44 -7.15 -1.85
N LEU A 4 2.32 -6.49 -3.00
CA LEU A 4 2.41 -5.03 -3.15
C LEU A 4 1.24 -4.35 -2.45
N SER A 5 0.05 -4.91 -2.63
CA SER A 5 -1.18 -4.40 -2.00
C SER A 5 -1.16 -4.57 -0.47
N ARG A 6 -0.56 -5.65 0.05
CA ARG A 6 -0.30 -5.82 1.49
C ARG A 6 0.70 -4.82 2.07
N TRP A 7 1.75 -4.48 1.34
CA TRP A 7 2.69 -3.46 1.78
C TRP A 7 2.06 -2.06 1.80
N VAL A 8 1.26 -1.74 0.79
CA VAL A 8 0.46 -0.51 0.71
C VAL A 8 -0.54 -0.40 1.87
N PHE A 9 -1.17 -1.51 2.25
CA PHE A 9 -2.04 -1.59 3.42
C PHE A 9 -1.32 -1.23 4.72
N MET A 10 -0.12 -1.79 4.94
CA MET A 10 0.71 -1.42 6.10
C MET A 10 1.13 0.05 6.10
N PHE A 11 1.43 0.60 4.92
CA PHE A 11 1.76 2.02 4.77
C PHE A 11 0.59 2.93 5.23
N GLY A 12 -0.63 2.61 4.80
CA GLY A 12 -1.84 3.32 5.23
C GLY A 12 -2.03 3.29 6.75
N ILE A 13 -1.78 2.14 7.37
CA ILE A 13 -1.95 1.94 8.81
C ILE A 13 -0.87 2.65 9.63
N LEU A 14 0.39 2.65 9.19
CA LEU A 14 1.51 3.22 9.95
C LEU A 14 1.52 4.76 9.91
N PHE A 15 1.18 5.34 8.76
CA PHE A 15 1.37 6.77 8.53
C PHE A 15 0.11 7.63 8.71
N TYR A 16 -1.08 7.03 8.78
CA TYR A 16 -2.33 7.77 8.94
C TYR A 16 -3.14 7.31 10.15
N PRO A 17 -3.68 8.25 10.94
CA PRO A 17 -4.52 7.91 12.08
C PRO A 17 -5.81 7.24 11.62
N TYR A 18 -6.26 6.25 12.38
CA TYR A 18 -7.52 5.57 12.11
C TYR A 18 -8.70 6.47 12.53
N ALA A 19 -9.62 6.75 11.61
CA ALA A 19 -10.69 7.74 11.83
C ALA A 19 -11.79 7.28 12.81
N ARG A 20 -12.01 5.96 12.99
CA ARG A 20 -13.06 5.44 13.90
C ARG A 20 -12.50 5.03 15.26
N LYS A 21 -13.19 5.39 16.35
CA LYS A 21 -12.80 5.04 17.73
C LYS A 21 -12.81 3.53 18.02
N GLU A 22 -13.67 2.75 17.33
CA GLU A 22 -13.74 1.29 17.42
C GLU A 22 -14.05 0.65 16.06
N GLY A 23 -13.29 -0.40 15.73
CA GLY A 23 -13.42 -1.18 14.49
C GLY A 23 -12.26 -2.17 14.33
N LEU A 24 -12.43 -3.21 13.52
CA LEU A 24 -11.42 -4.25 13.24
C LEU A 24 -10.04 -3.69 12.84
N GLY A 25 -10.01 -2.51 12.20
CA GLY A 25 -8.77 -1.82 11.83
C GLY A 25 -7.93 -1.31 13.01
N LYS A 26 -8.51 -1.15 14.20
CA LYS A 26 -7.79 -0.71 15.40
C LYS A 26 -6.84 -1.79 15.92
N GLY A 27 -7.25 -3.05 15.88
CA GLY A 27 -6.41 -4.20 16.23
C GLY A 27 -5.19 -4.33 15.30
N PHE A 28 -5.38 -4.08 14.00
CA PHE A 28 -4.27 -4.02 13.03
C PHE A 28 -3.38 -2.79 13.24
N HIS A 29 -3.94 -1.64 13.60
CA HIS A 29 -3.17 -0.43 13.89
C HIS A 29 -2.25 -0.61 15.11
N GLU A 30 -2.79 -1.13 16.22
CA GLU A 30 -2.00 -1.37 17.44
C GLU A 30 -0.92 -2.45 17.25
N SER A 31 -1.22 -3.53 16.53
CA SER A 31 -0.25 -4.61 16.28
C SER A 31 0.83 -4.24 15.25
N THR A 32 0.51 -3.39 14.27
CA THR A 32 1.48 -2.91 13.27
C THR A 32 2.44 -1.88 13.87
N LEU A 33 1.95 -0.98 14.74
CA LEU A 33 2.76 -0.01 15.47
C LEU A 33 3.83 -0.67 16.37
N GLN A 34 3.55 -1.88 16.89
CA GLN A 34 4.48 -2.62 17.73
C GLN A 34 5.65 -3.26 16.96
N LYS A 35 5.56 -3.37 15.63
CA LYS A 35 6.53 -4.11 14.81
C LYS A 35 6.96 -3.36 13.53
N PRO A 36 7.47 -2.12 13.64
CA PRO A 36 7.84 -1.29 12.48
C PRO A 36 8.98 -1.89 11.64
N ARG A 37 9.76 -2.82 12.20
CA ARG A 37 10.84 -3.51 11.46
C ARG A 37 10.31 -4.44 10.37
N PHE A 38 9.15 -5.05 10.58
CA PHE A 38 8.56 -5.96 9.59
C PHE A 38 8.11 -5.21 8.34
N PHE A 39 7.66 -3.96 8.48
CA PHE A 39 7.30 -3.11 7.35
C PHE A 39 8.45 -2.90 6.36
N TRP A 40 9.67 -2.66 6.87
CA TRP A 40 10.86 -2.48 6.03
C TRP A 40 11.29 -3.78 5.35
N ILE A 41 11.21 -4.91 6.07
CA ILE A 41 11.57 -6.23 5.54
C ILE A 41 10.60 -6.64 4.43
N GLU A 42 9.28 -6.50 4.66
CA GLU A 42 8.25 -6.83 3.66
C GLU A 42 8.35 -5.92 2.43
N GLY A 43 8.63 -4.63 2.62
CA GLY A 43 8.84 -3.69 1.53
C GLY A 43 10.04 -4.05 0.67
N LEU A 44 11.17 -4.39 1.31
CA LEU A 44 12.37 -4.80 0.61
C LEU A 44 12.14 -6.10 -0.17
N LEU A 45 11.46 -7.08 0.44
CA LEU A 45 11.11 -8.34 -0.22
C LEU A 45 10.19 -8.11 -1.42
N CYS A 46 9.16 -7.26 -1.28
CA CYS A 46 8.25 -6.93 -2.38
C CYS A 46 8.97 -6.30 -3.56
N ILE A 47 9.87 -5.35 -3.30
CA ILE A 47 10.67 -4.69 -4.35
C ILE A 47 11.59 -5.73 -5.01
N ALA A 48 12.30 -6.53 -4.23
CA ALA A 48 13.21 -7.55 -4.75
C ALA A 48 12.50 -8.57 -5.64
N LEU A 49 11.34 -9.08 -5.20
CA LEU A 49 10.53 -10.01 -6.00
C LEU A 49 9.96 -9.34 -7.26
N THR A 50 9.51 -8.09 -7.16
CA THR A 50 8.98 -7.35 -8.31
C THR A 50 10.05 -7.15 -9.39
N ILE A 51 11.27 -6.78 -9.00
CA ILE A 51 12.40 -6.64 -9.92
C ILE A 51 12.80 -8.00 -10.49
N PHE A 52 12.82 -9.06 -9.67
CA PHE A 52 13.20 -10.40 -10.10
C PHE A 52 12.26 -10.96 -11.18
N PHE A 53 10.95 -10.79 -11.03
CA PHE A 53 9.97 -11.34 -11.97
C PHE A 53 9.64 -10.43 -13.16
N LEU A 54 9.58 -9.10 -12.96
CA LEU A 54 9.10 -8.15 -13.98
C LEU A 54 10.18 -7.17 -14.44
N GLY A 55 11.41 -7.25 -13.91
CA GLY A 55 12.52 -6.37 -14.29
C GLY A 55 12.18 -4.88 -14.09
N TRP A 56 12.63 -4.06 -15.04
CA TRP A 56 12.41 -2.60 -15.03
C TRP A 56 10.94 -2.20 -15.15
N ALA A 57 10.13 -2.97 -15.88
CA ALA A 57 8.70 -2.75 -16.02
C ALA A 57 7.98 -2.83 -14.67
N GLY A 58 8.36 -3.82 -13.85
CA GLY A 58 7.85 -3.98 -12.49
C GLY A 58 8.23 -2.82 -11.58
N LEU A 59 9.45 -2.30 -11.69
CA LEU A 59 9.90 -1.15 -10.90
C LEU A 59 9.10 0.13 -11.24
N ILE A 60 8.85 0.38 -12.52
CA ILE A 60 8.04 1.52 -12.98
C ILE A 60 6.62 1.41 -12.42
N GLY A 61 5.97 0.25 -12.59
CA GLY A 61 4.64 0.00 -12.04
C GLY A 61 4.58 0.17 -10.52
N PHE A 62 5.62 -0.28 -9.80
CA PHE A 62 5.72 -0.14 -8.35
C PHE A 62 5.78 1.33 -7.92
N VAL A 63 6.66 2.12 -8.53
CA VAL A 63 6.84 3.55 -8.21
C VAL A 63 5.55 4.34 -8.50
N VAL A 64 4.92 4.09 -9.65
CA VAL A 64 3.67 4.77 -10.03
C VAL A 64 2.53 4.42 -9.06
N SER A 65 2.38 3.14 -8.72
CA SER A 65 1.36 2.69 -7.77
C SER A 65 1.58 3.27 -6.36
N ALA A 66 2.82 3.22 -5.86
CA ALA A 66 3.17 3.77 -4.55
C ALA A 66 2.93 5.29 -4.47
N PHE A 67 3.28 6.04 -5.51
CA PHE A 67 3.06 7.48 -5.54
C PHE A 67 1.56 7.83 -5.57
N PHE A 68 0.79 7.13 -6.40
CA PHE A 68 -0.65 7.37 -6.50
C PHE A 68 -1.36 7.05 -5.18
N ILE A 69 -1.04 5.91 -4.57
CA ILE A 69 -1.72 5.50 -3.34
C ILE A 69 -1.36 6.39 -2.15
N PHE A 70 -0.11 6.87 -2.09
CA PHE A 70 0.30 7.87 -1.12
C PHE A 70 -0.57 9.13 -1.23
N TYR A 71 -0.79 9.62 -2.46
CA TYR A 71 -1.61 10.80 -2.70
C TYR A 71 -3.09 10.55 -2.37
N TYR A 72 -3.62 9.38 -2.76
CA TYR A 72 -4.99 8.96 -2.45
C TYR A 72 -5.24 8.93 -0.94
N PHE A 73 -4.42 8.20 -0.19
CA PHE A 73 -4.53 8.13 1.27
C PHE A 73 -4.36 9.50 1.92
N ARG A 74 -3.43 10.34 1.43
CA ARG A 74 -3.28 11.71 1.95
C ARG A 74 -4.53 12.56 1.77
N LYS A 75 -5.17 12.49 0.59
CA LYS A 75 -6.40 13.25 0.32
C LYS A 75 -7.55 12.75 1.18
N VAL A 76 -7.75 11.44 1.22
CA VAL A 76 -8.85 10.83 1.96
C VAL A 76 -8.68 11.07 3.47
N ALA A 77 -7.47 10.89 4.00
CA ALA A 77 -7.19 11.16 5.41
C ALA A 77 -7.44 12.62 5.80
N ARG A 78 -7.14 13.57 4.91
CA ARG A 78 -7.44 15.00 5.14
C ARG A 78 -8.94 15.30 5.11
N LEU A 79 -9.69 14.63 4.23
CA LEU A 79 -11.14 14.86 4.08
C LEU A 79 -11.94 14.27 5.23
N LEU A 80 -11.52 13.11 5.75
CA LEU A 80 -12.28 12.33 6.74
C LEU A 80 -11.66 12.36 8.14
N GLY A 81 -10.53 13.04 8.33
CA GLY A 81 -9.80 13.08 9.60
C GLY A 81 -9.03 11.80 9.93
N GLY A 82 -8.87 10.89 8.96
CA GLY A 82 -8.15 9.62 9.09
C GLY A 82 -8.59 8.60 8.03
N LEU A 83 -8.05 7.38 8.11
CA LEU A 83 -8.42 6.29 7.21
C LEU A 83 -9.31 5.26 7.92
N THR A 84 -10.20 4.59 7.17
CA THR A 84 -11.10 3.51 7.64
C THR A 84 -10.76 2.19 6.96
N GLY A 85 -11.33 1.08 7.47
CA GLY A 85 -11.13 -0.25 6.89
C GLY A 85 -11.47 -0.34 5.40
N ASP A 86 -12.61 0.23 5.01
CA ASP A 86 -13.10 0.24 3.62
C ASP A 86 -12.14 1.00 2.69
N LEU A 87 -11.51 2.06 3.20
CA LEU A 87 -10.53 2.86 2.44
C LEU A 87 -9.21 2.13 2.25
N TYR A 88 -8.82 1.30 3.22
CA TYR A 88 -7.67 0.42 3.07
C TYR A 88 -7.94 -0.66 2.02
N GLY A 89 -9.12 -1.29 2.04
CA GLY A 89 -9.54 -2.25 1.01
C GLY A 89 -9.56 -1.63 -0.39
N ALA A 90 -10.17 -0.45 -0.53
CA ALA A 90 -10.15 0.29 -1.79
C ALA A 90 -8.72 0.64 -2.24
N GLY A 91 -7.83 0.98 -1.30
CA GLY A 91 -6.42 1.25 -1.60
C GLY A 91 -5.66 0.01 -2.09
N ILE A 92 -5.95 -1.17 -1.54
CA ILE A 92 -5.40 -2.45 -2.01
C ILE A 92 -5.78 -2.66 -3.48
N GLU A 93 -7.07 -2.65 -3.81
CA GLU A 93 -7.54 -2.89 -5.18
C GLU A 93 -6.99 -1.86 -6.17
N LEU A 94 -6.98 -0.57 -5.79
CA LEU A 94 -6.48 0.51 -6.63
C LEU A 94 -4.97 0.40 -6.88
N SER A 95 -4.21 0.00 -5.85
CA SER A 95 -2.76 -0.20 -5.99
C SER A 95 -2.41 -1.33 -6.96
N GLU A 96 -3.21 -2.41 -6.97
CA GLU A 96 -3.01 -3.52 -7.91
C GLU A 96 -3.37 -3.13 -9.34
N LEU A 97 -4.50 -2.43 -9.52
CA LEU A 97 -4.93 -1.94 -10.81
C LEU A 97 -3.87 -1.00 -11.43
N ILE A 98 -3.40 -0.02 -10.67
CA ILE A 98 -2.41 0.95 -11.16
C ILE A 98 -1.07 0.30 -11.43
N PHE A 99 -0.66 -0.66 -10.59
CA PHE A 99 0.55 -1.44 -10.84
C PHE A 99 0.47 -2.17 -12.17
N LEU A 100 -0.64 -2.86 -12.46
CA LEU A 100 -0.82 -3.57 -13.72
C LEU A 100 -0.84 -2.61 -14.90
N LEU A 101 -1.57 -1.50 -14.82
CA LEU A 101 -1.59 -0.47 -15.87
C LEU A 101 -0.20 0.15 -16.13
N GLY A 102 0.61 0.30 -15.08
CA GLY A 102 1.96 0.86 -15.18
C GLY A 102 3.01 -0.15 -15.65
N ALA A 103 2.86 -1.44 -15.34
CA ALA A 103 3.84 -2.47 -15.68
C ALA A 103 3.57 -3.14 -17.03
N VAL A 104 2.31 -3.42 -17.36
CA VAL A 104 1.91 -4.16 -18.59
C VAL A 104 2.44 -3.53 -19.88
N PRO A 105 2.42 -2.20 -20.09
CA PRO A 105 2.93 -1.59 -21.32
C PRO A 105 4.43 -1.77 -21.55
N PHE A 106 5.21 -2.12 -20.51
CA PHE A 106 6.66 -2.29 -20.58
C PHE A 106 7.11 -3.76 -20.50
N LEU A 107 6.15 -4.70 -20.50
CA LEU A 107 6.41 -6.15 -20.45
C LEU A 107 6.53 -6.79 -21.85
N THR A 108 6.40 -6.01 -22.93
CA THR A 108 6.61 -6.41 -24.33
C THR A 108 8.01 -6.09 -24.82
#